data_AF-A0A078B648-F1
#
_entry.id   AF-A0A078B648-F1
#
_cell.length_a   1.000
_cell.length_b   1.000
_cell.length_c   1.000
_cell.angle_alpha   90.00
_cell.angle_beta   90.00
_cell.angle_gamma   90.00
#
_symmetry.space_group_name_H-M   'P 1'
#
loop_
_entity.id
_entity.type
_entity.pdbx_description
1 polymer ?
#
loop_
_entity_poly.entity_id
_entity_poly.type
_entity_poly.pdbx_seq_one_letter_code
_entity_poly.pdbx_strand_id
1 'polypeptide(L)'
;MKLYLLQKYRSINCLLFIIFLTQVTYTLQLCSNGKLDPDEQCDDGNLAIGDGCTSQCQVQDLYSCKKFESNSSHCWKNAQFTLENETNWNNKAENHQNIIQNNFNPSQHQQQTITRDLQVVDLTMCQALVAKFTTTATQYDTFSNLAAESMTCSAMNACQNGRAGICKWDRKFSMTCFAKGEFPAIRIQTNSYPNHCFQNQIQFPLENQIDFEVIFNLSPSLFLTLNLNSQVITNGVLCDLSFIGDLVYNTNYQFVLHSGNIQAIVGIALNGVPIHSGTSEFGVDAFFPVAYRGRNKPNEIDFDQCLGNGELSNGYHYYSLSPCMIKAYSRKQTSPKECLDIPACQSDKLKFMRTEITQATGFAPIGIALDGHVIFGPYNATGNLWQPCDVDACNGITVDNNYIYVSTMFHPYTVGCWGPANPKHFKQACTSQSKICTFGKYLESSIYLMAALVVLNFGIALNL
;
A
#
# COMPACT_ATOMS: atom_id res chain seq x y z
N MET A 1 -46.61 16.38 -60.80
CA MET A 1 -47.69 17.19 -60.20
C MET A 1 -48.77 16.20 -59.73
N LYS A 2 -48.57 15.59 -58.56
CA LYS A 2 -49.33 15.82 -57.30
C LYS A 2 -50.84 15.61 -57.47
N LEU A 3 -51.36 14.48 -56.94
CA LEU A 3 -52.18 14.39 -55.69
C LEU A 3 -53.69 14.42 -56.05
N TYR A 4 -54.63 13.66 -55.50
CA TYR A 4 -54.87 13.09 -54.17
C TYR A 4 -55.82 11.88 -54.33
N LEU A 5 -55.74 10.85 -53.46
CA LEU A 5 -56.79 9.84 -53.35
C LEU A 5 -57.29 9.67 -51.90
N LEU A 6 -58.52 10.16 -51.74
CA LEU A 6 -59.68 9.71 -50.97
C LEU A 6 -59.55 8.55 -49.94
N GLN A 7 -60.02 8.87 -48.73
CA GLN A 7 -60.68 7.95 -47.79
C GLN A 7 -61.93 7.30 -48.43
N LYS A 8 -62.27 6.07 -47.99
CA LYS A 8 -63.57 5.67 -47.38
C LYS A 8 -63.78 4.15 -47.55
N TYR A 9 -64.05 3.42 -46.46
CA TYR A 9 -65.30 2.65 -46.24
C TYR A 9 -65.26 1.75 -44.98
N ARG A 10 -66.09 2.14 -44.01
CA ARG A 10 -66.94 1.41 -43.04
C ARG A 10 -66.75 -0.10 -42.76
N SER A 11 -66.54 -0.37 -41.46
CA SER A 11 -67.15 -1.39 -40.57
C SER A 11 -67.53 -2.77 -41.11
N ILE A 12 -66.83 -3.81 -40.65
CA ILE A 12 -67.34 -5.13 -40.24
C ILE A 12 -66.47 -5.67 -39.08
N ASN A 13 -67.12 -6.41 -38.19
CA ASN A 13 -66.74 -6.90 -36.86
C ASN A 13 -65.35 -7.54 -36.68
N CYS A 14 -64.70 -7.13 -35.60
CA CYS A 14 -64.12 -7.95 -34.53
C CYS A 14 -63.82 -9.42 -34.86
N LEU A 15 -62.57 -9.72 -35.23
CA LEU A 15 -61.88 -10.96 -34.85
C LEU A 15 -60.37 -10.74 -35.00
N LEU A 16 -59.64 -11.05 -33.92
CA LEU A 16 -58.20 -11.29 -33.80
C LEU A 16 -57.32 -11.06 -35.04
N PHE A 17 -56.40 -10.09 -34.96
CA PHE A 17 -54.96 -10.32 -35.16
C PHE A 17 -54.22 -9.05 -34.78
N ILE A 18 -53.72 -9.01 -33.54
CA ILE A 18 -52.79 -8.00 -33.07
C ILE A 18 -51.48 -8.24 -33.80
N ILE A 19 -51.19 -7.46 -34.84
CA ILE A 19 -49.82 -7.33 -35.37
C ILE A 19 -49.07 -6.48 -34.34
N PHE A 20 -48.47 -7.16 -33.36
CA PHE A 20 -47.47 -6.58 -32.49
C PHE A 20 -46.31 -6.10 -33.37
N LEU A 21 -46.13 -4.78 -33.40
CA LEU A 21 -44.87 -4.16 -33.75
C LEU A 21 -43.81 -4.70 -32.77
N THR A 22 -43.09 -5.74 -33.17
CA THR A 22 -41.87 -6.13 -32.47
C THR A 22 -40.85 -5.02 -32.70
N GLN A 23 -40.66 -4.23 -31.66
CA GLN A 23 -39.51 -3.36 -31.49
C GLN A 23 -38.28 -4.25 -31.59
N VAL A 24 -37.61 -4.26 -32.74
CA VAL A 24 -36.25 -4.78 -32.83
C VAL A 24 -35.38 -3.78 -32.08
N THR A 25 -35.27 -4.00 -30.77
CA THR A 25 -34.28 -3.34 -29.92
C THR A 25 -32.94 -3.96 -30.31
N TYR A 26 -32.21 -3.26 -31.19
CA TYR A 26 -30.79 -3.53 -31.37
C TYR A 26 -30.11 -3.10 -30.07
N THR A 27 -29.90 -4.07 -29.17
CA THR A 27 -28.99 -3.90 -28.05
C THR A 27 -27.60 -3.84 -28.66
N LEU A 28 -26.94 -2.69 -28.58
CA LEU A 28 -25.51 -2.63 -28.82
C LEU A 28 -24.88 -3.50 -27.71
N GLN A 29 -24.45 -4.70 -28.08
CA GLN A 29 -23.65 -5.56 -27.21
C GLN A 29 -22.32 -4.85 -27.00
N LEU A 30 -22.18 -4.25 -25.81
CA LEU A 30 -20.98 -3.57 -25.39
C LEU A 30 -20.22 -4.53 -24.48
N CYS A 31 -19.00 -4.84 -24.88
CA CYS A 31 -18.07 -5.56 -24.03
C CYS A 31 -17.87 -4.82 -22.70
N SER A 32 -17.66 -5.59 -21.62
CA SER A 32 -17.44 -5.11 -20.24
C SER A 32 -18.69 -4.58 -19.54
N ASN A 33 -19.86 -5.13 -19.88
CA ASN A 33 -21.14 -4.74 -19.28
C ASN A 33 -21.53 -5.64 -18.08
N GLY A 34 -20.71 -6.63 -17.76
CA GLY A 34 -20.91 -7.60 -16.67
C GLY A 34 -21.78 -8.78 -17.07
N LYS A 35 -22.15 -8.88 -18.36
CA LYS A 35 -23.04 -9.89 -18.91
C LYS A 35 -22.48 -10.41 -20.24
N LEU A 36 -21.92 -11.61 -20.15
CA LEU A 36 -21.45 -12.45 -21.23
C LEU A 36 -22.54 -12.67 -22.29
N ASP A 37 -22.39 -11.97 -23.40
CA ASP A 37 -23.25 -12.04 -24.57
C ASP A 37 -22.82 -13.21 -25.51
N PRO A 38 -23.69 -13.69 -26.42
CA PRO A 38 -23.44 -14.88 -27.26
C PRO A 38 -22.13 -14.88 -28.08
N ASP A 39 -21.58 -13.72 -28.41
CA ASP A 39 -20.35 -13.57 -29.20
C ASP A 39 -19.11 -13.27 -28.34
N GLU A 40 -19.26 -13.22 -27.02
CA GLU A 40 -18.18 -12.92 -26.07
C GLU A 40 -17.54 -14.20 -25.52
N GLN A 41 -16.20 -14.20 -25.43
CA GLN A 41 -15.46 -15.29 -24.79
C GLN A 41 -15.37 -15.09 -23.27
N CYS A 42 -15.37 -13.83 -22.84
CA CYS A 42 -15.41 -13.38 -21.46
C CYS A 42 -16.12 -12.01 -21.40
N ASP A 43 -16.73 -11.71 -20.26
CA ASP A 43 -17.13 -10.37 -19.80
C ASP A 43 -17.04 -10.39 -18.27
N ASP A 44 -16.11 -9.59 -17.73
CA ASP A 44 -15.81 -9.44 -16.30
C ASP A 44 -16.25 -8.06 -15.74
N GLY A 45 -17.13 -7.38 -16.49
CA GLY A 45 -17.78 -6.13 -16.07
C GLY A 45 -16.86 -4.92 -15.97
N ASN A 46 -15.65 -4.99 -16.51
CA ASN A 46 -14.71 -3.89 -16.46
C ASN A 46 -13.76 -3.87 -17.69
N LEU A 47 -13.04 -2.76 -17.91
CA LEU A 47 -12.13 -2.57 -19.05
C LEU A 47 -10.64 -2.63 -18.62
N ALA A 48 -10.35 -3.20 -17.46
CA ALA A 48 -8.99 -3.30 -16.95
C ALA A 48 -8.18 -4.25 -17.85
N ILE A 49 -6.94 -3.85 -18.14
CA ILE A 49 -6.04 -4.65 -18.94
C ILE A 49 -5.27 -5.57 -17.98
N GLY A 50 -5.44 -6.88 -18.10
CA GLY A 50 -4.59 -7.88 -17.44
C GLY A 50 -5.29 -8.71 -16.36
N ASP A 51 -6.61 -8.58 -16.20
CA ASP A 51 -7.46 -9.44 -15.39
C ASP A 51 -7.94 -10.71 -16.14
N GLY A 52 -7.66 -10.78 -17.44
CA GLY A 52 -7.87 -11.96 -18.28
C GLY A 52 -8.95 -11.81 -19.33
N CYS A 53 -9.71 -10.71 -19.32
CA CYS A 53 -10.59 -10.32 -20.41
C CYS A 53 -10.05 -9.07 -21.13
N THR A 54 -10.12 -9.04 -22.46
CA THR A 54 -9.72 -7.86 -23.23
C THR A 54 -10.90 -6.91 -23.42
N SER A 55 -10.63 -5.65 -23.78
CA SER A 55 -11.67 -4.68 -24.19
C SER A 55 -12.47 -5.10 -25.44
N GLN A 56 -12.09 -6.21 -26.10
CA GLN A 56 -12.84 -6.84 -27.19
C GLN A 56 -13.52 -8.16 -26.77
N CYS A 57 -13.64 -8.43 -25.47
CA CYS A 57 -14.29 -9.60 -24.89
C CYS A 57 -13.70 -10.94 -25.39
N GLN A 58 -12.39 -10.92 -25.64
CA GLN A 58 -11.56 -12.08 -25.91
C GLN A 58 -10.75 -12.42 -24.65
N VAL A 59 -10.56 -13.72 -24.37
CA VAL A 59 -9.69 -14.18 -23.27
C VAL A 59 -8.25 -13.85 -23.61
N GLN A 60 -7.51 -13.29 -22.65
CA GLN A 60 -6.09 -13.00 -22.82
C GLN A 60 -5.25 -14.28 -22.80
N ASP A 61 -4.14 -14.28 -23.55
CA ASP A 61 -3.18 -15.37 -23.51
C ASP A 61 -2.73 -15.67 -22.07
N LEU A 62 -2.63 -16.96 -21.73
CA LEU A 62 -2.31 -17.48 -20.38
C LEU A 62 -3.43 -17.35 -19.34
N TYR A 63 -4.64 -16.94 -19.72
CA TYR A 63 -5.81 -16.91 -18.83
C TYR A 63 -6.83 -17.99 -19.21
N SER A 64 -7.67 -18.36 -18.26
CA SER A 64 -8.87 -19.16 -18.51
C SER A 64 -10.04 -18.57 -17.77
N CYS A 65 -11.20 -18.59 -18.43
CA CYS A 65 -12.40 -17.95 -17.92
C CYS A 65 -13.52 -18.99 -17.73
N LYS A 66 -14.18 -18.95 -16.58
CA LYS A 66 -15.36 -19.77 -16.28
C LYS A 66 -16.61 -18.93 -16.47
N LYS A 67 -17.60 -19.48 -17.17
CA LYS A 67 -18.94 -18.91 -17.31
C LYS A 67 -19.79 -19.26 -16.08
N PHE A 68 -20.53 -18.30 -15.54
CA PHE A 68 -21.42 -18.44 -14.39
C PHE A 68 -22.89 -18.30 -14.81
N GLU A 69 -23.81 -18.87 -14.03
CA GLU A 69 -25.25 -18.88 -14.33
C GLU A 69 -25.88 -17.47 -14.37
N SER A 70 -25.20 -16.45 -13.83
CA SER A 70 -25.53 -15.03 -13.96
C SER A 70 -25.25 -14.45 -15.35
N ASN A 71 -24.86 -15.27 -16.33
CA ASN A 71 -24.26 -14.83 -17.58
C ASN A 71 -23.04 -13.93 -17.36
N SER A 72 -22.23 -14.14 -16.31
CA SER A 72 -20.94 -13.44 -16.16
C SER A 72 -19.77 -14.41 -16.37
N SER A 73 -18.57 -13.91 -16.61
CA SER A 73 -17.37 -14.74 -16.63
C SER A 73 -16.33 -14.24 -15.63
N HIS A 74 -15.62 -15.16 -14.98
CA HIS A 74 -14.44 -14.81 -14.18
C HIS A 74 -13.22 -15.47 -14.79
N CYS A 75 -12.20 -14.67 -15.03
CA CYS A 75 -10.93 -15.10 -15.58
C CYS A 75 -9.88 -15.24 -14.49
N TRP A 76 -9.01 -16.24 -14.61
CA TRP A 76 -7.84 -16.41 -13.77
C TRP A 76 -6.66 -16.82 -14.65
N LYS A 77 -5.45 -16.46 -14.22
CA LYS A 77 -4.23 -16.86 -14.91
C LYS A 77 -4.01 -18.36 -14.71
N ASN A 78 -3.76 -19.09 -15.80
CA ASN A 78 -3.51 -20.52 -15.75
C ASN A 78 -2.24 -20.81 -14.96
N ALA A 79 -2.35 -21.62 -13.90
CA ALA A 79 -1.23 -22.06 -13.07
C ALA A 79 -0.28 -23.07 -13.76
N GLN A 80 -0.49 -23.34 -15.06
CA GLN A 80 0.30 -24.28 -15.85
C GLN A 80 0.98 -23.57 -17.03
N PHE A 81 1.99 -22.77 -16.71
CA PHE A 81 3.15 -22.57 -17.60
C PHE A 81 4.42 -22.49 -16.72
N THR A 82 4.55 -23.50 -15.86
CA THR A 82 5.85 -24.00 -15.41
C THR A 82 5.79 -25.51 -15.62
N LEU A 83 6.89 -26.09 -16.13
CA LEU A 83 7.07 -27.50 -16.48
C LEU A 83 6.59 -27.93 -17.88
N GLU A 84 7.30 -27.47 -18.92
CA GLU A 84 7.76 -28.30 -20.05
C GLU A 84 8.72 -27.49 -20.93
N ASN A 85 10.01 -27.49 -20.56
CA ASN A 85 11.16 -27.45 -21.48
C ASN A 85 12.53 -27.58 -20.75
N GLU A 86 12.59 -28.33 -19.64
CA GLU A 86 13.88 -28.75 -19.03
C GLU A 86 14.43 -30.06 -19.62
N THR A 87 13.93 -30.55 -20.76
CA THR A 87 14.44 -31.79 -21.40
C THR A 87 14.83 -31.65 -22.86
N ASN A 88 15.25 -30.45 -23.30
CA ASN A 88 15.92 -30.32 -24.61
C ASN A 88 17.19 -29.45 -24.63
N TRP A 89 17.87 -29.32 -23.48
CA TRP A 89 19.25 -28.82 -23.40
C TRP A 89 20.24 -29.89 -22.95
N ASN A 90 20.00 -31.16 -23.31
CA ASN A 90 21.02 -32.22 -23.18
C ASN A 90 21.29 -32.98 -24.49
N ASN A 91 20.67 -32.61 -25.61
CA ASN A 91 20.94 -33.21 -26.93
C ASN A 91 21.27 -32.18 -28.04
N LYS A 92 21.60 -30.93 -27.67
CA LYS A 92 22.18 -29.93 -28.59
C LYS A 92 23.53 -29.40 -28.12
N ALA A 93 24.24 -30.20 -27.34
CA ALA A 93 25.61 -29.95 -26.86
C ALA A 93 26.66 -30.88 -27.49
N GLU A 94 26.32 -31.63 -28.56
CA GLU A 94 27.27 -32.50 -29.27
C GLU A 94 27.41 -32.22 -30.78
N ASN A 95 26.96 -31.06 -31.29
CA ASN A 95 27.20 -30.76 -32.72
C ASN A 95 27.60 -29.32 -33.05
N HIS A 96 28.32 -28.65 -32.14
CA HIS A 96 29.04 -27.41 -32.40
C HIS A 96 30.55 -27.55 -32.09
N GLN A 97 31.13 -28.72 -32.40
CA GLN A 97 32.56 -28.98 -32.32
C GLN A 97 33.27 -28.99 -33.68
N ASN A 98 32.65 -28.53 -34.78
CA ASN A 98 33.26 -28.66 -36.12
C ASN A 98 33.24 -27.43 -37.03
N ILE A 99 33.13 -26.19 -36.49
CA ILE A 99 33.46 -24.99 -37.28
C ILE A 99 34.11 -23.96 -36.34
N ILE A 100 35.42 -24.10 -36.15
CA ILE A 100 36.49 -23.07 -36.08
C ILE A 100 37.76 -23.86 -35.69
N GLN A 101 38.18 -24.73 -36.61
CA GLN A 101 39.59 -25.09 -36.74
C GLN A 101 39.89 -24.94 -38.22
N ASN A 102 40.33 -23.75 -38.61
CA ASN A 102 41.31 -23.52 -39.66
C ASN A 102 41.59 -22.01 -39.71
N ASN A 103 42.87 -21.67 -39.51
CA ASN A 103 43.48 -20.32 -39.61
C ASN A 103 43.58 -19.48 -38.34
N PHE A 104 44.27 -19.96 -37.29
CA PHE A 104 45.01 -19.01 -36.44
C PHE A 104 46.36 -19.59 -35.99
N ASN A 105 47.41 -18.85 -36.34
CA ASN A 105 48.84 -19.15 -36.13
C ASN A 105 49.21 -18.79 -34.66
N PRO A 106 49.81 -19.69 -33.87
CA PRO A 106 50.04 -19.45 -32.45
C PRO A 106 51.36 -18.72 -32.23
N SER A 107 51.35 -17.39 -32.30
CA SER A 107 52.38 -16.59 -31.63
C SER A 107 51.83 -15.23 -31.27
N GLN A 108 51.82 -14.96 -29.97
CA GLN A 108 51.45 -13.71 -29.29
C GLN A 108 49.96 -13.52 -29.01
N HIS A 109 49.52 -13.97 -27.83
CA HIS A 109 48.74 -13.16 -26.90
C HIS A 109 48.77 -13.83 -25.52
N GLN A 110 49.15 -13.08 -24.50
CA GLN A 110 49.19 -13.51 -23.11
C GLN A 110 47.80 -14.00 -22.66
N GLN A 111 47.78 -15.16 -21.99
CA GLN A 111 46.61 -15.62 -21.25
C GLN A 111 46.28 -14.61 -20.14
N GLN A 112 45.20 -13.86 -20.29
CA GLN A 112 44.49 -13.28 -19.16
C GLN A 112 43.41 -14.26 -18.74
N THR A 113 43.66 -14.97 -17.64
CA THR A 113 42.67 -15.76 -16.93
C THR A 113 41.65 -14.80 -16.33
N ILE A 114 40.47 -14.69 -16.93
CA ILE A 114 39.33 -14.00 -16.31
C ILE A 114 38.74 -14.99 -15.29
N THR A 115 39.18 -14.89 -14.04
CA THR A 115 38.38 -15.35 -12.91
C THR A 115 37.10 -14.52 -12.88
N ARG A 116 35.93 -15.13 -13.14
CA ARG A 116 34.67 -14.54 -12.70
C ARG A 116 34.66 -14.63 -11.17
N ASP A 117 35.06 -13.55 -10.52
CA ASP A 117 34.88 -13.42 -9.08
C ASP A 117 33.41 -13.67 -8.74
N LEU A 118 33.14 -14.57 -7.79
CA LEU A 118 31.82 -14.66 -7.16
C LEU A 118 31.54 -13.26 -6.58
N GLN A 119 30.60 -12.54 -7.16
CA GLN A 119 30.21 -11.23 -6.71
C GLN A 119 29.56 -11.38 -5.32
N VAL A 120 30.33 -11.09 -4.27
CA VAL A 120 29.84 -11.13 -2.89
C VAL A 120 28.80 -10.04 -2.72
N VAL A 121 27.57 -10.42 -2.40
CA VAL A 121 26.47 -9.47 -2.14
C VAL A 121 26.80 -8.68 -0.87
N ASP A 122 26.84 -7.35 -0.97
CA ASP A 122 27.03 -6.47 0.18
C ASP A 122 25.77 -6.42 1.04
N LEU A 123 25.87 -6.93 2.27
CA LEU A 123 24.79 -6.93 3.26
C LEU A 123 24.93 -5.81 4.31
N THR A 124 25.94 -4.94 4.20
CA THR A 124 26.30 -3.97 5.25
C THR A 124 25.14 -3.06 5.63
N MET A 125 24.48 -2.44 4.64
CA MET A 125 23.33 -1.55 4.88
C MET A 125 22.15 -2.29 5.50
N CYS A 126 21.87 -3.50 5.00
CA CYS A 126 20.82 -4.37 5.51
C CYS A 126 21.06 -4.72 6.98
N GLN A 127 22.26 -5.21 7.31
CA GLN A 127 22.65 -5.59 8.66
C GLN A 127 22.64 -4.39 9.63
N ALA A 128 23.08 -3.22 9.16
CA ALA A 128 23.02 -1.98 9.93
C ALA A 128 21.59 -1.54 10.25
N LEU A 129 20.63 -1.77 9.33
CA LEU A 129 19.21 -1.57 9.60
C LEU A 129 18.70 -2.58 10.62
N VAL A 130 18.96 -3.88 10.43
CA VAL A 130 18.50 -4.95 11.33
C VAL A 130 18.95 -4.69 12.77
N ALA A 131 20.19 -4.23 12.97
CA ALA A 131 20.72 -3.91 14.28
C ALA A 131 19.96 -2.80 15.04
N LYS A 132 19.09 -2.03 14.37
CA LYS A 132 18.24 -1.00 15.00
C LYS A 132 16.94 -1.53 15.57
N PHE A 133 16.51 -2.73 15.16
CA PHE A 133 15.26 -3.32 15.59
C PHE A 133 15.41 -4.02 16.94
N THR A 134 14.36 -3.98 17.76
CA THR A 134 14.33 -4.64 19.07
C THR A 134 13.80 -6.06 18.90
N THR A 135 14.60 -6.94 18.31
CA THR A 135 14.24 -8.34 18.06
C THR A 135 14.32 -9.19 19.33
N THR A 136 13.56 -10.28 19.35
CA THR A 136 13.62 -11.34 20.37
C THR A 136 14.48 -12.51 19.93
N ALA A 137 14.73 -12.65 18.61
CA ALA A 137 15.63 -13.63 18.02
C ALA A 137 16.58 -12.98 16.99
N THR A 138 17.72 -13.64 16.74
CA THR A 138 18.72 -13.22 15.75
C THR A 138 18.76 -14.12 14.51
N GLN A 139 17.90 -15.13 14.46
CA GLN A 139 17.78 -16.10 13.38
C GLN A 139 16.29 -16.36 13.12
N TYR A 140 15.96 -16.83 11.92
CA TYR A 140 14.60 -17.27 11.61
C TYR A 140 14.38 -18.69 12.14
N ASP A 141 13.15 -19.00 12.52
CA ASP A 141 12.71 -20.36 12.93
C ASP A 141 11.19 -20.45 12.76
N THR A 142 10.61 -21.62 13.01
CA THR A 142 9.18 -21.76 13.22
C THR A 142 8.72 -20.92 14.42
N PHE A 143 7.51 -20.35 14.37
CA PHE A 143 6.99 -19.52 15.46
C PHE A 143 6.95 -20.25 16.80
N SER A 144 6.82 -21.56 16.83
CA SER A 144 6.87 -22.37 18.06
C SER A 144 8.24 -22.35 18.73
N ASN A 145 9.32 -22.27 17.95
CA ASN A 145 10.71 -22.28 18.42
C ASN A 145 11.34 -20.89 18.52
N LEU A 146 10.73 -19.89 17.88
CA LEU A 146 11.25 -18.54 17.88
C LEU A 146 11.31 -17.99 19.30
N ALA A 147 12.49 -17.48 19.68
CA ALA A 147 12.71 -16.92 21.01
C ALA A 147 11.68 -15.81 21.31
N ALA A 148 11.11 -15.86 22.51
CA ALA A 148 10.04 -14.96 22.93
C ALA A 148 10.47 -14.07 24.10
N GLU A 149 9.89 -12.88 24.14
CA GLU A 149 9.97 -11.93 25.25
C GLU A 149 8.62 -11.90 25.97
N SER A 150 8.57 -12.36 27.22
CA SER A 150 7.34 -12.34 28.00
C SER A 150 7.02 -10.95 28.51
N MET A 151 5.84 -10.46 28.18
CA MET A 151 5.30 -9.17 28.58
C MET A 151 4.27 -9.35 29.70
N THR A 152 4.18 -8.37 30.59
CA THR A 152 3.15 -8.34 31.65
C THR A 152 2.66 -6.92 31.86
N CYS A 153 1.33 -6.76 31.84
CA CYS A 153 0.68 -5.45 31.94
C CYS A 153 -0.49 -5.51 32.93
N SER A 154 -0.49 -4.60 33.88
CA SER A 154 -1.57 -4.46 34.86
C SER A 154 -2.66 -3.50 34.35
N ALA A 155 -3.90 -3.71 34.79
CA ALA A 155 -5.03 -2.81 34.53
C ALA A 155 -5.43 -2.68 33.04
N MET A 156 -5.31 -3.78 32.28
CA MET A 156 -5.94 -3.88 30.96
C MET A 156 -7.41 -4.30 31.11
N ASN A 157 -8.28 -3.82 30.22
CA ASN A 157 -9.72 -4.11 30.29
C ASN A 157 -10.08 -5.50 29.76
N ALA A 158 -9.29 -6.07 28.84
CA ALA A 158 -9.49 -7.45 28.41
C ALA A 158 -8.17 -8.16 28.08
N CYS A 159 -7.89 -9.26 28.77
CA CYS A 159 -6.81 -10.21 28.45
C CYS A 159 -7.28 -11.30 27.47
N GLN A 160 -6.39 -12.21 27.09
CA GLN A 160 -6.70 -13.37 26.23
C GLN A 160 -7.85 -14.26 26.75
N ASN A 161 -8.10 -14.24 28.08
CA ASN A 161 -9.23 -14.96 28.70
C ASN A 161 -10.54 -14.15 28.71
N GLY A 162 -10.57 -12.98 28.06
CA GLY A 162 -11.71 -12.05 28.01
C GLY A 162 -11.95 -11.26 29.29
N ARG A 163 -11.05 -11.29 30.28
CA ARG A 163 -11.23 -10.60 31.57
C ARG A 163 -10.25 -9.45 31.73
N ALA A 164 -10.70 -8.39 32.41
CA ALA A 164 -9.83 -7.32 32.86
C ALA A 164 -8.84 -7.81 33.92
N GLY A 165 -7.67 -7.19 33.99
CA GLY A 165 -6.70 -7.43 35.05
C GLY A 165 -5.25 -7.37 34.60
N ILE A 166 -4.46 -8.35 35.06
CA ILE A 166 -3.05 -8.49 34.70
C ILE A 166 -2.97 -9.42 33.49
N CYS A 167 -2.66 -8.86 32.32
CA CYS A 167 -2.48 -9.64 31.10
C CYS A 167 -1.00 -9.98 30.89
N LYS A 168 -0.78 -11.14 30.28
CA LYS A 168 0.53 -11.63 29.87
C LYS A 168 0.46 -12.14 28.45
N TRP A 169 1.54 -11.95 27.71
CA TRP A 169 1.70 -12.49 26.36
C TRP A 169 3.18 -12.66 26.06
N ASP A 170 3.48 -13.52 25.10
CA ASP A 170 4.83 -13.78 24.63
C ASP A 170 5.00 -13.13 23.26
N ARG A 171 5.76 -12.03 23.23
CA ARG A 171 6.12 -11.34 21.99
C ARG A 171 7.22 -12.10 21.27
N LYS A 172 7.09 -12.26 19.95
CA LYS A 172 8.09 -12.90 19.08
C LYS A 172 8.37 -11.99 17.90
N PHE A 173 9.64 -11.66 17.71
CA PHE A 173 10.07 -10.83 16.60
C PHE A 173 11.51 -11.16 16.17
N SER A 174 11.70 -11.52 14.92
CA SER A 174 13.00 -11.77 14.30
C SER A 174 13.10 -11.02 12.99
N MET A 175 14.32 -10.57 12.68
CA MET A 175 14.63 -10.02 11.38
C MET A 175 16.07 -10.38 11.00
N THR A 176 16.26 -10.86 9.78
CA THR A 176 17.55 -11.36 9.31
C THR A 176 17.85 -10.87 7.90
N CYS A 177 19.13 -10.62 7.61
CA CYS A 177 19.62 -10.28 6.28
C CYS A 177 20.34 -11.46 5.65
N PHE A 178 20.12 -11.69 4.37
CA PHE A 178 20.78 -12.74 3.61
C PHE A 178 20.93 -12.33 2.14
N ALA A 179 21.80 -13.03 1.41
CA ALA A 179 21.93 -12.84 -0.03
C ALA A 179 20.85 -13.65 -0.76
N LYS A 180 20.12 -13.00 -1.68
CA LYS A 180 19.12 -13.65 -2.56
C LYS A 180 19.47 -13.31 -4.01
N GLY A 181 20.13 -14.24 -4.68
CA GLY A 181 20.75 -13.96 -5.98
C GLY A 181 21.85 -12.92 -5.84
N GLU A 182 21.75 -11.83 -6.60
CA GLU A 182 22.71 -10.71 -6.60
C GLU A 182 22.32 -9.59 -5.63
N PHE A 183 21.22 -9.73 -4.91
CA PHE A 183 20.65 -8.67 -4.07
C PHE A 183 20.65 -9.02 -2.58
N PRO A 184 20.79 -8.02 -1.69
CA PRO A 184 20.47 -8.19 -0.28
C PRO A 184 18.97 -8.42 -0.12
N ALA A 185 18.58 -9.33 0.76
CA ALA A 185 17.19 -9.59 1.12
C ALA A 185 17.02 -9.61 2.64
N ILE A 186 15.80 -9.35 3.08
CA ILE A 186 15.40 -9.39 4.48
C ILE A 186 14.29 -10.42 4.65
N ARG A 187 14.38 -11.22 5.71
CA ARG A 187 13.25 -12.03 6.23
C ARG A 187 12.83 -11.50 7.58
N ILE A 188 11.52 -11.31 7.76
CA ILE A 188 10.89 -10.75 8.95
C ILE A 188 9.87 -11.75 9.48
N GLN A 189 9.95 -12.02 10.78
CA GLN A 189 8.97 -12.85 11.50
C GLN A 189 8.47 -12.09 12.71
N THR A 190 7.18 -11.80 12.81
CA THR A 190 6.57 -11.17 14.00
C THR A 190 5.24 -11.83 14.31
N ASN A 191 4.89 -11.94 15.59
CA ASN A 191 3.56 -12.40 16.01
C ASN A 191 2.58 -11.24 16.28
N SER A 192 2.96 -10.02 15.87
CA SER A 192 2.26 -8.75 16.02
C SER A 192 2.08 -8.26 17.46
N TYR A 193 2.55 -9.00 18.46
CA TYR A 193 2.41 -8.57 19.84
C TYR A 193 3.38 -7.43 20.21
N PRO A 194 2.90 -6.41 20.93
CA PRO A 194 3.71 -5.25 21.29
C PRO A 194 4.67 -5.56 22.44
N ASN A 195 5.73 -4.76 22.54
CA ASN A 195 6.69 -4.76 23.65
C ASN A 195 6.35 -3.73 24.75
N HIS A 196 5.08 -3.37 24.85
CA HIS A 196 4.57 -2.34 25.77
C HIS A 196 3.12 -2.65 26.12
N CYS A 197 2.65 -2.07 27.22
CA CYS A 197 1.23 -2.16 27.55
C CYS A 197 0.42 -1.27 26.63
N PHE A 198 -0.73 -1.80 26.25
CA PHE A 198 -1.77 -1.13 25.48
C PHE A 198 -3.10 -1.27 26.19
N GLN A 199 -4.08 -0.47 25.78
CA GLN A 199 -5.46 -0.62 26.23
C GLN A 199 -6.34 -1.10 25.08
N ASN A 200 -7.39 -1.81 25.43
CA ASN A 200 -8.43 -2.29 24.53
C ASN A 200 -9.77 -2.23 25.27
N GLN A 201 -10.88 -2.16 24.56
CA GLN A 201 -12.25 -2.08 25.08
C GLN A 201 -12.98 -3.42 25.03
N ILE A 202 -12.84 -4.15 23.92
CA ILE A 202 -13.68 -5.30 23.57
C ILE A 202 -12.90 -6.60 23.70
N GLN A 203 -11.75 -6.70 23.03
CA GLN A 203 -11.02 -7.97 22.92
C GLN A 203 -9.52 -7.78 22.92
N PHE A 204 -8.81 -8.79 23.44
CA PHE A 204 -7.36 -8.85 23.33
C PHE A 204 -6.99 -9.20 21.88
N PRO A 205 -5.97 -8.55 21.30
CA PRO A 205 -5.55 -8.79 19.92
C PRO A 205 -5.17 -10.26 19.69
N LEU A 206 -5.58 -10.79 18.55
CA LEU A 206 -5.18 -12.13 18.12
C LEU A 206 -3.69 -12.15 17.75
N GLU A 207 -3.04 -13.27 18.00
CA GLU A 207 -1.68 -13.50 17.50
C GLU A 207 -1.73 -13.58 15.97
N ASN A 208 -0.89 -12.81 15.28
CA ASN A 208 -0.76 -12.86 13.83
C ASN A 208 0.68 -13.18 13.47
N GLN A 209 0.91 -14.43 13.12
CA GLN A 209 2.22 -15.02 12.84
C GLN A 209 2.70 -14.65 11.43
N ILE A 210 3.10 -13.39 11.26
CA ILE A 210 3.57 -12.81 10.01
C ILE A 210 5.01 -13.28 9.75
N ASP A 211 5.22 -14.00 8.64
CA ASP A 211 6.54 -14.41 8.15
C ASP A 211 6.61 -14.09 6.65
N PHE A 212 7.50 -13.18 6.28
CA PHE A 212 7.75 -12.86 4.89
C PHE A 212 9.22 -12.54 4.62
N GLU A 213 9.62 -12.66 3.37
CA GLU A 213 10.90 -12.19 2.87
C GLU A 213 10.73 -11.28 1.65
N VAL A 214 11.65 -10.34 1.48
CA VAL A 214 11.62 -9.34 0.40
C VAL A 214 13.04 -8.88 0.07
N ILE A 215 13.28 -8.49 -1.18
CA ILE A 215 14.54 -7.84 -1.56
C ILE A 215 14.65 -6.49 -0.85
N PHE A 216 15.82 -6.22 -0.30
CA PHE A 216 16.07 -5.01 0.47
C PHE A 216 16.47 -3.84 -0.44
N ASN A 217 15.71 -2.74 -0.33
CA ASN A 217 16.06 -1.42 -0.88
C ASN A 217 16.46 -1.46 -2.36
N LEU A 218 15.56 -2.00 -3.21
CA LEU A 218 15.77 -2.04 -4.65
C LEU A 218 15.87 -0.62 -5.24
N SER A 219 16.65 -0.47 -6.30
CA SER A 219 16.81 0.82 -6.95
C SER A 219 15.48 1.31 -7.55
N PRO A 220 15.06 2.57 -7.30
CA PRO A 220 13.86 3.14 -7.92
C PRO A 220 13.89 3.14 -9.45
N SER A 221 15.08 3.10 -10.05
CA SER A 221 15.25 3.06 -11.51
C SER A 221 14.69 1.80 -12.16
N LEU A 222 14.39 0.76 -11.38
CA LEU A 222 13.79 -0.49 -11.86
C LEU A 222 12.26 -0.38 -11.98
N PHE A 223 11.66 0.72 -11.53
CA PHE A 223 10.21 0.86 -11.41
C PHE A 223 9.68 2.04 -12.24
N LEU A 224 8.45 1.88 -12.72
CA LEU A 224 7.70 2.97 -13.33
C LEU A 224 7.20 3.92 -12.24
N THR A 225 7.32 5.22 -12.48
CA THR A 225 6.73 6.23 -11.59
C THR A 225 5.21 6.22 -11.70
N LEU A 226 4.54 5.96 -10.59
CA LEU A 226 3.09 6.03 -10.49
C LEU A 226 2.59 7.48 -10.69
N ASN A 227 1.59 7.67 -11.55
CA ASN A 227 1.09 8.99 -11.92
C ASN A 227 -0.33 9.24 -11.39
N LEU A 228 -0.42 9.99 -10.29
CA LEU A 228 -1.68 10.45 -9.69
C LEU A 228 -2.09 11.80 -10.30
N ASN A 229 -2.59 11.78 -11.54
CA ASN A 229 -2.94 12.98 -12.30
C ASN A 229 -4.41 13.43 -12.20
N SER A 230 -5.22 12.74 -11.40
CA SER A 230 -6.63 13.09 -11.20
C SER A 230 -7.10 12.81 -9.78
N GLN A 231 -8.20 13.46 -9.41
CA GLN A 231 -8.88 13.25 -8.14
C GLN A 231 -9.37 11.80 -7.96
N VAL A 232 -9.82 11.16 -9.06
CA VAL A 232 -10.31 9.79 -9.05
C VAL A 232 -9.19 8.81 -8.75
N ILE A 233 -8.06 8.92 -9.47
CA ILE A 233 -6.89 8.06 -9.25
C ILE A 233 -6.31 8.28 -7.84
N THR A 234 -6.18 9.55 -7.42
CA THR A 234 -5.68 9.87 -6.07
C THR A 234 -6.51 9.21 -4.97
N ASN A 235 -7.84 9.27 -5.08
CA ASN A 235 -8.72 8.61 -4.13
C ASN A 235 -8.67 7.08 -4.26
N GLY A 236 -8.59 6.55 -5.48
CA GLY A 236 -8.50 5.11 -5.71
C GLY A 236 -7.21 4.49 -5.16
N VAL A 237 -6.10 5.25 -5.15
CA VAL A 237 -4.82 4.78 -4.63
C VAL A 237 -4.70 5.06 -3.13
N LEU A 238 -5.01 6.28 -2.69
CA LEU A 238 -4.67 6.71 -1.33
C LEU A 238 -5.83 6.59 -0.34
N CYS A 239 -7.07 6.39 -0.78
CA CYS A 239 -8.24 6.20 0.11
C CYS A 239 -8.82 4.79 0.03
N ASP A 240 -8.06 3.86 -0.54
CA ASP A 240 -8.44 2.47 -0.71
C ASP A 240 -7.25 1.59 -0.29
N LEU A 241 -7.52 0.33 0.06
CA LEU A 241 -6.49 -0.61 0.54
C LEU A 241 -6.11 -1.65 -0.53
N SER A 242 -6.74 -1.61 -1.70
CA SER A 242 -6.48 -2.54 -2.81
C SER A 242 -5.02 -2.58 -3.26
N PHE A 243 -4.29 -1.45 -3.20
CA PHE A 243 -2.88 -1.42 -3.59
C PHE A 243 -1.98 -2.34 -2.76
N ILE A 244 -2.35 -2.65 -1.52
CA ILE A 244 -1.58 -3.51 -0.61
C ILE A 244 -1.65 -4.98 -1.07
N GLY A 245 -2.76 -5.37 -1.67
CA GLY A 245 -2.98 -6.73 -2.19
C GLY A 245 -2.51 -6.93 -3.63
N ASP A 246 -2.06 -5.88 -4.31
CA ASP A 246 -1.69 -5.94 -5.73
C ASP A 246 -0.43 -6.79 -5.95
N LEU A 247 -0.51 -7.84 -6.77
CA LEU A 247 0.58 -8.79 -7.04
C LEU A 247 1.77 -8.16 -7.79
N VAL A 248 1.69 -6.90 -8.23
CA VAL A 248 2.76 -6.21 -8.95
C VAL A 248 4.04 -6.06 -8.10
N TYR A 249 3.95 -5.89 -6.77
CA TYR A 249 5.16 -5.84 -5.93
C TYR A 249 5.83 -7.23 -5.77
N ASN A 250 5.09 -8.33 -5.93
CA ASN A 250 5.63 -9.67 -5.69
C ASN A 250 6.71 -10.09 -6.68
N THR A 251 6.62 -9.64 -7.93
CA THR A 251 7.59 -10.03 -8.97
C THR A 251 8.90 -9.25 -8.87
N ASN A 252 8.82 -7.92 -8.75
CA ASN A 252 10.01 -7.08 -8.74
C ASN A 252 10.76 -7.17 -7.40
N TYR A 253 10.04 -7.16 -6.28
CA TYR A 253 10.65 -7.24 -4.94
C TYR A 253 10.88 -8.66 -4.46
N GLN A 254 10.60 -9.67 -5.30
CA GLN A 254 10.65 -11.11 -4.98
C GLN A 254 10.05 -11.41 -3.60
N PHE A 255 8.93 -10.75 -3.30
CA PHE A 255 8.25 -10.87 -2.02
C PHE A 255 7.66 -12.26 -1.88
N VAL A 256 7.88 -12.89 -0.74
CA VAL A 256 7.33 -14.21 -0.42
C VAL A 256 6.70 -14.14 0.97
N LEU A 257 5.37 -14.34 1.03
CA LEU A 257 4.65 -14.52 2.28
C LEU A 257 4.63 -16.01 2.64
N HIS A 258 5.20 -16.37 3.79
CA HIS A 258 5.19 -17.73 4.31
C HIS A 258 3.99 -17.98 5.24
N SER A 259 3.61 -16.99 6.06
CA SER A 259 2.46 -17.09 6.96
C SER A 259 1.96 -15.72 7.43
N GLY A 260 0.79 -15.72 8.06
CA GLY A 260 0.19 -14.54 8.67
C GLY A 260 -0.70 -13.76 7.71
N ASN A 261 -1.40 -12.78 8.26
CA ASN A 261 -2.28 -11.89 7.52
C ASN A 261 -1.61 -10.52 7.37
N ILE A 262 -1.44 -10.07 6.12
CA ILE A 262 -0.84 -8.79 5.77
C ILE A 262 -1.85 -7.75 5.23
N GLN A 263 -3.14 -8.03 5.33
CA GLN A 263 -4.18 -7.09 4.91
C GLN A 263 -4.04 -5.77 5.67
N ALA A 264 -4.05 -4.66 4.93
CA ALA A 264 -3.85 -3.31 5.44
C ALA A 264 -2.45 -3.00 6.00
N ILE A 265 -1.55 -3.99 6.15
CA ILE A 265 -0.17 -3.80 6.60
C ILE A 265 0.64 -3.20 5.45
N VAL A 266 1.38 -2.14 5.75
CA VAL A 266 2.31 -1.51 4.80
C VAL A 266 3.77 -1.65 5.23
N GLY A 267 4.03 -2.03 6.47
CA GLY A 267 5.38 -2.29 6.98
C GLY A 267 5.41 -2.82 8.40
N ILE A 268 6.62 -3.04 8.93
CA ILE A 268 6.88 -3.51 10.29
C ILE A 268 7.76 -2.48 11.01
N ALA A 269 7.34 -2.05 12.20
CA ALA A 269 8.03 -1.05 13.02
C ALA A 269 9.29 -1.60 13.71
N LEU A 270 10.15 -0.71 14.24
CA LEU A 270 11.36 -1.10 14.98
C LEU A 270 11.13 -2.07 16.14
N ASN A 271 9.94 -2.05 16.73
CA ASN A 271 9.51 -2.95 17.80
C ASN A 271 8.67 -4.13 17.29
N GLY A 272 8.72 -4.46 16.00
CA GLY A 272 8.06 -5.63 15.43
C GLY A 272 6.54 -5.53 15.32
N VAL A 273 5.94 -4.42 15.72
CA VAL A 273 4.50 -4.17 15.56
C VAL A 273 4.22 -3.78 14.10
N PRO A 274 3.19 -4.37 13.46
CA PRO A 274 2.75 -3.94 12.14
C PRO A 274 2.39 -2.46 12.06
N ILE A 275 2.77 -1.85 10.95
CA ILE A 275 2.33 -0.52 10.53
C ILE A 275 1.28 -0.74 9.44
N HIS A 276 0.06 -0.33 9.70
CA HIS A 276 -1.04 -0.27 8.76
C HIS A 276 -1.02 1.02 7.95
N SER A 277 -1.70 0.99 6.81
CA SER A 277 -2.00 2.20 6.04
C SER A 277 -2.71 3.25 6.89
N GLY A 278 -2.48 4.53 6.61
CA GLY A 278 -3.21 5.62 7.25
C GLY A 278 -4.72 5.62 6.96
N THR A 279 -5.15 4.91 5.92
CA THR A 279 -6.56 4.59 5.68
C THR A 279 -6.92 3.32 6.45
N SER A 280 -7.92 3.40 7.32
CA SER A 280 -8.39 2.27 8.11
C SER A 280 -9.20 1.27 7.29
N GLU A 281 -9.49 0.12 7.89
CA GLU A 281 -10.42 -0.89 7.39
C GLU A 281 -11.83 -0.35 7.08
N PHE A 282 -12.18 0.82 7.61
CA PHE A 282 -13.40 1.54 7.24
C PHE A 282 -13.27 2.38 5.97
N GLY A 283 -12.15 2.31 5.24
CA GLY A 283 -11.92 3.05 4.00
C GLY A 283 -11.94 4.57 4.18
N VAL A 284 -11.55 5.03 5.36
CA VAL A 284 -11.40 6.45 5.74
C VAL A 284 -10.13 6.61 6.57
N ASP A 285 -9.65 7.84 6.76
CA ASP A 285 -8.49 8.12 7.61
C ASP A 285 -8.67 7.59 9.03
N ALA A 286 -7.67 6.90 9.57
CA ALA A 286 -7.71 6.35 10.92
C ALA A 286 -7.74 7.43 12.03
N PHE A 287 -7.05 8.56 11.84
CA PHE A 287 -6.92 9.61 12.85
C PHE A 287 -7.95 10.74 12.68
N PHE A 288 -8.23 11.14 11.42
CA PHE A 288 -9.09 12.29 11.08
C PHE A 288 -10.09 11.96 9.95
N PRO A 289 -10.97 10.96 10.16
CA PRO A 289 -11.91 10.50 9.15
C PRO A 289 -12.91 11.60 8.76
N VAL A 290 -13.34 11.58 7.50
CA VAL A 290 -14.44 12.41 7.00
C VAL A 290 -15.43 11.55 6.23
N ALA A 291 -16.64 12.08 6.01
CA ALA A 291 -17.65 11.38 5.23
C ALA A 291 -17.16 11.09 3.80
N TYR A 292 -17.14 9.82 3.41
CA TYR A 292 -16.59 9.36 2.13
C TYR A 292 -17.31 8.10 1.63
N ARG A 293 -17.51 7.98 0.31
CA ARG A 293 -18.23 6.87 -0.36
C ARG A 293 -19.56 6.48 0.32
N GLY A 294 -20.43 7.47 0.55
CA GLY A 294 -21.78 7.26 1.11
C GLY A 294 -21.84 7.04 2.63
N ARG A 295 -20.71 7.11 3.33
CA ARG A 295 -20.66 7.04 4.81
C ARG A 295 -20.77 8.44 5.40
N ASN A 296 -21.94 8.82 5.90
CA ASN A 296 -22.19 10.16 6.47
C ASN A 296 -21.64 10.34 7.90
N LYS A 297 -21.45 9.25 8.64
CA LYS A 297 -20.78 9.21 9.95
C LYS A 297 -19.67 8.18 9.84
N PRO A 298 -18.42 8.59 9.55
CA PRO A 298 -17.34 7.62 9.43
C PRO A 298 -17.08 7.00 10.81
N ASN A 299 -16.82 5.69 10.82
CA ASN A 299 -16.40 5.02 12.05
C ASN A 299 -15.02 5.54 12.45
N GLU A 300 -14.84 5.81 13.74
CA GLU A 300 -13.56 6.22 14.30
C GLU A 300 -12.82 5.01 14.86
N ILE A 301 -11.49 5.09 14.84
CA ILE A 301 -10.62 4.12 15.48
C ILE A 301 -10.41 4.57 16.92
N ASP A 302 -10.70 3.69 17.87
CA ASP A 302 -10.31 3.87 19.25
C ASP A 302 -8.83 3.51 19.39
N PHE A 303 -8.04 4.49 19.82
CA PHE A 303 -6.61 4.35 20.00
C PHE A 303 -6.26 4.25 21.47
N ASP A 304 -5.25 3.46 21.79
CA ASP A 304 -4.60 3.52 23.10
C ASP A 304 -3.66 4.74 23.19
N GLN A 305 -3.02 4.92 24.35
CA GLN A 305 -1.98 5.93 24.58
C GLN A 305 -0.73 5.81 23.70
N CYS A 306 -0.59 4.71 22.95
CA CYS A 306 0.46 4.48 21.98
C CYS A 306 0.01 4.85 20.56
N LEU A 307 -1.22 5.35 20.37
CA LEU A 307 -1.80 5.54 19.05
C LEU A 307 -1.84 4.24 18.23
N GLY A 308 -1.96 3.11 18.92
CA GLY A 308 -2.19 1.80 18.32
C GLY A 308 -3.60 1.31 18.58
N ASN A 309 -3.98 0.23 17.89
CA ASN A 309 -5.26 -0.46 18.04
C ASN A 309 -5.02 -1.98 17.99
N GLY A 310 -5.84 -2.75 18.71
CA GLY A 310 -5.81 -4.21 18.69
C GLY A 310 -7.17 -4.87 18.50
N GLU A 311 -8.18 -4.12 18.08
CA GLU A 311 -9.58 -4.56 18.13
C GLU A 311 -10.18 -4.90 16.78
N LEU A 312 -9.79 -4.17 15.74
CA LEU A 312 -10.47 -4.21 14.44
C LEU A 312 -9.74 -5.05 13.40
N SER A 313 -8.45 -5.31 13.60
CA SER A 313 -7.61 -6.06 12.66
C SER A 313 -6.93 -7.24 13.36
N ASN A 314 -6.36 -8.15 12.57
CA ASN A 314 -5.71 -9.37 13.03
C ASN A 314 -4.39 -9.07 13.76
N GLY A 315 -4.49 -8.52 14.97
CA GLY A 315 -3.37 -8.20 15.84
C GLY A 315 -3.28 -6.73 16.23
N TYR A 316 -2.39 -6.46 17.18
CA TYR A 316 -2.07 -5.09 17.58
C TYR A 316 -1.21 -4.43 16.50
N HIS A 317 -1.50 -3.17 16.17
CA HIS A 317 -0.85 -2.46 15.07
C HIS A 317 -0.92 -0.94 15.25
N TYR A 318 -0.17 -0.22 14.43
CA TYR A 318 -0.18 1.24 14.35
C TYR A 318 -0.68 1.70 12.98
N TYR A 319 -1.36 2.85 12.90
CA TYR A 319 -1.74 3.46 11.61
C TYR A 319 -0.76 4.56 11.14
N SER A 320 0.27 4.83 11.95
CA SER A 320 1.33 5.81 11.69
C SER A 320 2.50 5.54 12.66
N LEU A 321 3.42 6.48 12.76
CA LEU A 321 4.40 6.54 13.84
C LEU A 321 3.70 6.51 15.20
N SER A 322 4.18 5.64 16.09
CA SER A 322 3.69 5.53 17.45
C SER A 322 4.71 6.02 18.46
N PRO A 323 4.31 6.76 19.52
CA PRO A 323 5.17 7.04 20.66
C PRO A 323 5.80 5.79 21.27
N CYS A 324 5.12 4.64 21.22
CA CYS A 324 5.60 3.37 21.78
C CYS A 324 6.62 2.64 20.90
N MET A 325 6.93 3.17 19.71
CA MET A 325 8.16 2.80 19.00
C MET A 325 9.40 3.36 19.71
N ILE A 326 9.26 4.42 20.52
CA ILE A 326 10.36 5.04 21.27
C ILE A 326 10.55 4.32 22.60
N LYS A 327 11.70 3.67 22.76
CA LYS A 327 12.04 2.85 23.94
C LYS A 327 11.86 3.58 25.28
N ALA A 328 12.17 4.89 25.32
CA ALA A 328 12.02 5.70 26.52
C ALA A 328 10.54 5.95 26.89
N TYR A 329 9.67 6.08 25.89
CA TYR A 329 8.23 6.25 26.09
C TYR A 329 7.57 4.90 26.41
N SER A 330 7.88 3.85 25.65
CA SER A 330 7.28 2.52 25.81
C SER A 330 7.49 1.94 27.21
N ARG A 331 8.67 2.15 27.82
CA ARG A 331 8.98 1.72 29.19
C ARG A 331 8.14 2.39 30.27
N LYS A 332 7.57 3.57 30.01
CA LYS A 332 6.71 4.28 30.97
C LYS A 332 5.29 3.73 30.99
N GLN A 333 4.92 2.97 29.96
CA GLN A 333 3.56 2.47 29.76
C GLN A 333 3.33 1.18 30.55
N THR A 334 3.38 1.24 31.89
CA THR A 334 3.10 0.08 32.76
C THR A 334 1.63 0.00 33.20
N SER A 335 0.92 1.12 33.12
CA SER A 335 -0.52 1.23 33.36
C SER A 335 -1.16 1.80 32.10
N PRO A 336 -1.64 0.96 31.18
CA PRO A 336 -2.15 1.41 29.90
C PRO A 336 -3.43 2.22 30.04
N LYS A 337 -3.61 3.18 29.13
CA LYS A 337 -4.77 4.05 29.04
C LYS A 337 -5.26 4.12 27.60
N GLU A 338 -6.54 4.45 27.45
CA GLU A 338 -7.06 4.88 26.16
C GLU A 338 -6.59 6.30 25.83
N CYS A 339 -6.44 6.59 24.54
CA CYS A 339 -6.19 7.94 24.05
C CYS A 339 -7.33 8.90 24.46
N LEU A 340 -8.56 8.40 24.52
CA LEU A 340 -9.74 9.15 24.96
C LEU A 340 -9.61 9.63 26.42
N ASP A 341 -8.86 8.92 27.27
CA ASP A 341 -8.61 9.28 28.66
C ASP A 341 -7.40 10.22 28.84
N ILE A 342 -6.74 10.58 27.75
CA ILE A 342 -5.58 11.48 27.73
C ILE A 342 -5.99 12.76 26.97
N PRO A 343 -6.27 13.88 27.66
CA PRO A 343 -6.79 15.09 27.03
C PRO A 343 -5.96 15.60 25.83
N ALA A 344 -4.63 15.48 25.91
CA ALA A 344 -3.73 15.85 24.80
C ALA A 344 -3.89 14.92 23.59
N CYS A 345 -4.07 13.61 23.82
CA CYS A 345 -4.25 12.61 22.76
C CYS A 345 -5.62 12.74 22.10
N GLN A 346 -6.68 12.84 22.92
CA GLN A 346 -8.06 13.01 22.45
C GLN A 346 -8.24 14.27 21.59
N SER A 347 -7.63 15.39 22.00
CA SER A 347 -7.80 16.68 21.31
C SER A 347 -7.09 16.77 19.97
N ASP A 348 -5.85 16.28 19.88
CA ASP A 348 -5.05 16.32 18.66
C ASP A 348 -4.01 15.20 18.67
N LYS A 349 -4.37 14.09 18.02
CA LYS A 349 -3.57 12.86 17.96
C LYS A 349 -2.18 13.10 17.33
N LEU A 350 -2.05 13.99 16.34
CA LEU A 350 -0.76 14.30 15.70
C LEU A 350 0.11 15.20 16.56
N LYS A 351 -0.50 16.20 17.22
CA LYS A 351 0.24 17.03 18.18
C LYS A 351 0.70 16.21 19.38
N PHE A 352 -0.14 15.29 19.87
CA PHE A 352 0.23 14.34 20.91
C PHE A 352 1.41 13.48 20.47
N MET A 353 1.27 12.79 19.33
CA MET A 353 2.36 12.01 18.71
C MET A 353 3.65 12.81 18.66
N ARG A 354 3.61 14.01 18.06
CA ARG A 354 4.77 14.90 17.91
C ARG A 354 5.41 15.24 19.25
N THR A 355 4.60 15.54 20.26
CA THR A 355 5.08 15.93 21.59
C THR A 355 5.86 14.78 22.23
N GLU A 356 5.33 13.55 22.15
CA GLU A 356 5.95 12.38 22.76
C GLU A 356 7.19 11.88 22.00
N ILE A 357 7.25 12.09 20.68
CA ILE A 357 8.41 11.71 19.85
C ILE A 357 9.46 12.81 19.74
N THR A 358 9.29 13.99 20.36
CA THR A 358 10.26 15.09 20.25
C THR A 358 11.67 14.71 20.72
N GLN A 359 11.83 13.62 21.48
CA GLN A 359 13.13 13.09 21.90
C GLN A 359 13.78 12.16 20.85
N ALA A 360 13.02 11.70 19.85
CA ALA A 360 13.48 10.98 18.68
C ALA A 360 13.72 11.94 17.51
N THR A 361 14.49 13.00 17.79
CA THR A 361 14.85 13.99 16.77
C THR A 361 15.78 13.38 15.73
N GLY A 362 15.54 13.75 14.46
CA GLY A 362 16.46 13.48 13.36
C GLY A 362 15.95 12.46 12.34
N PHE A 363 16.75 12.34 11.28
CA PHE A 363 16.53 11.42 10.19
C PHE A 363 16.92 10.01 10.61
N ALA A 364 15.95 9.25 11.13
CA ALA A 364 16.15 7.91 11.65
C ALA A 364 15.08 6.94 11.14
N PRO A 365 15.42 5.66 10.90
CA PRO A 365 14.44 4.65 10.51
C PRO A 365 13.48 4.37 11.67
N ILE A 366 12.23 4.11 11.33
CA ILE A 366 11.14 3.73 12.24
C ILE A 366 10.54 2.36 11.90
N GLY A 367 10.88 1.81 10.72
CA GLY A 367 10.43 0.51 10.27
C GLY A 367 10.93 0.18 8.87
N ILE A 368 10.38 -0.89 8.32
CA ILE A 368 10.62 -1.37 6.96
C ILE A 368 9.28 -1.66 6.29
N ALA A 369 9.11 -1.20 5.06
CA ALA A 369 7.91 -1.42 4.27
C ALA A 369 7.86 -2.84 3.70
N LEU A 370 6.68 -3.32 3.31
CA LEU A 370 6.53 -4.67 2.73
C LEU A 370 7.26 -4.84 1.40
N ASP A 371 7.54 -3.76 0.68
CA ASP A 371 8.37 -3.75 -0.54
C ASP A 371 9.88 -3.70 -0.24
N GLY A 372 10.29 -3.77 1.03
CA GLY A 372 11.68 -3.81 1.43
C GLY A 372 12.39 -2.46 1.49
N HIS A 373 11.69 -1.35 1.22
CA HIS A 373 12.22 0.00 1.45
C HIS A 373 12.14 0.40 2.92
N VAL A 374 13.09 1.22 3.36
CA VAL A 374 13.13 1.69 4.75
C VAL A 374 12.11 2.81 4.97
N ILE A 375 11.42 2.78 6.11
CA ILE A 375 10.52 3.85 6.55
C ILE A 375 11.25 4.71 7.58
N PHE A 376 11.39 6.00 7.31
CA PHE A 376 12.02 6.98 8.20
C PHE A 376 11.00 7.78 9.01
N GLY A 377 11.47 8.37 10.10
CA GLY A 377 10.69 9.25 10.97
C GLY A 377 10.28 10.56 10.30
N PRO A 378 9.54 11.41 11.04
CA PRO A 378 8.87 12.57 10.47
C PRO A 378 9.77 13.79 10.31
N TYR A 379 11.03 13.68 10.75
CA TYR A 379 12.02 14.74 10.68
C TYR A 379 13.04 14.42 9.59
N ASN A 380 13.31 15.41 8.74
CA ASN A 380 14.36 15.33 7.75
C ASN A 380 15.75 15.54 8.37
N ALA A 381 16.80 15.46 7.55
CA ALA A 381 18.19 15.62 8.01
C ALA A 381 18.48 16.98 8.66
N THR A 382 17.65 18.01 8.42
CA THR A 382 17.76 19.33 9.05
C THR A 382 16.98 19.46 10.36
N GLY A 383 16.28 18.40 10.78
CA GLY A 383 15.43 18.40 11.97
C GLY A 383 14.05 19.01 11.77
N ASN A 384 13.68 19.35 10.52
CA ASN A 384 12.36 19.90 10.18
C ASN A 384 11.39 18.79 9.81
N LEU A 385 10.09 19.01 10.06
CA LEU A 385 9.05 18.09 9.61
C LEU A 385 8.97 18.07 8.07
N TRP A 386 8.82 16.89 7.50
CA TRP A 386 8.55 16.73 6.07
C TRP A 386 7.32 17.52 5.63
N GLN A 387 7.48 18.25 4.52
CA GLN A 387 6.42 19.01 3.88
C GLN A 387 5.85 18.26 2.67
N PRO A 388 4.65 18.63 2.19
CA PRO A 388 3.99 17.93 1.08
C PRO A 388 4.75 17.96 -0.25
N CYS A 389 5.66 18.93 -0.44
CA CYS A 389 6.50 19.01 -1.64
C CYS A 389 7.84 18.28 -1.49
N ASP A 390 8.18 17.82 -0.29
CA ASP A 390 9.42 17.08 -0.05
C ASP A 390 9.28 15.60 -0.43
N VAL A 391 8.04 15.10 -0.49
CA VAL A 391 7.70 13.70 -0.73
C VAL A 391 6.82 13.55 -1.95
N ASP A 392 6.86 12.37 -2.56
CA ASP A 392 5.91 11.98 -3.59
C ASP A 392 4.53 11.61 -3.01
N ALA A 393 3.57 11.27 -3.88
CA ALA A 393 2.24 10.92 -3.45
C ALA A 393 2.13 9.61 -2.65
N CYS A 394 3.14 8.73 -2.71
CA CYS A 394 3.25 7.54 -1.89
C CYS A 394 3.94 7.79 -0.54
N ASN A 395 4.26 9.06 -0.22
CA ASN A 395 5.05 9.48 0.93
C ASN A 395 6.51 8.98 0.90
N GLY A 396 7.08 8.78 -0.30
CA GLY A 396 8.48 8.46 -0.47
C GLY A 396 9.31 9.58 -1.07
N ILE A 397 10.62 9.42 -0.99
CA ILE A 397 11.64 10.35 -1.48
C ILE A 397 12.86 9.55 -1.93
N THR A 398 13.61 10.07 -2.91
CA THR A 398 14.91 9.49 -3.29
C THR A 398 16.04 10.25 -2.59
N VAL A 399 16.86 9.52 -1.83
CA VAL A 399 18.07 10.04 -1.16
C VAL A 399 19.25 9.17 -1.58
N ASP A 400 20.30 9.78 -2.14
CA ASP A 400 21.49 9.07 -2.63
C ASP A 400 21.15 7.87 -3.54
N ASN A 401 20.24 8.08 -4.50
CA ASN A 401 19.69 7.07 -5.42
C ASN A 401 18.90 5.93 -4.77
N ASN A 402 18.64 5.97 -3.47
CA ASN A 402 17.78 5.01 -2.78
C ASN A 402 16.39 5.62 -2.59
N TYR A 403 15.36 4.84 -2.89
CA TYR A 403 14.00 5.23 -2.56
C TYR A 403 13.71 4.84 -1.12
N ILE A 404 13.13 5.77 -0.35
CA ILE A 404 12.75 5.52 1.04
C ILE A 404 11.35 6.07 1.27
N TYR A 405 10.67 5.53 2.25
CA TYR A 405 9.44 6.11 2.78
C TYR A 405 9.74 6.99 3.98
N VAL A 406 8.88 7.96 4.24
CA VAL A 406 8.97 8.78 5.45
C VAL A 406 7.62 8.86 6.13
N SER A 407 7.63 9.01 7.45
CA SER A 407 6.45 9.37 8.20
C SER A 407 6.15 10.86 8.02
N THR A 408 4.89 11.26 7.92
CA THR A 408 4.50 12.66 7.77
C THR A 408 3.34 13.03 8.70
N MET A 409 3.14 14.32 8.95
CA MET A 409 2.01 14.83 9.76
C MET A 409 0.74 15.05 8.92
N PHE A 410 0.66 14.37 7.79
CA PHE A 410 -0.48 14.43 6.87
C PHE A 410 -0.73 13.07 6.24
N HIS A 411 -1.98 12.80 5.90
CA HIS A 411 -2.38 11.52 5.33
C HIS A 411 -1.63 11.26 3.99
N PRO A 412 -1.04 10.06 3.78
CA PRO A 412 -1.28 8.78 4.48
C PRO A 412 -0.35 8.46 5.67
N TYR A 413 0.38 9.44 6.20
CA TYR A 413 1.26 9.38 7.38
C TYR A 413 2.49 8.48 7.32
N THR A 414 2.46 7.37 6.58
CA THR A 414 3.62 6.53 6.25
C THR A 414 3.49 6.12 4.78
N VAL A 415 3.51 4.83 4.42
CA VAL A 415 3.40 4.35 3.04
C VAL A 415 1.97 4.54 2.52
N GLY A 416 1.84 5.29 1.42
CA GLY A 416 0.56 5.49 0.74
C GLY A 416 0.29 4.58 -0.46
N CYS A 417 1.37 4.13 -1.09
CA CYS A 417 1.39 3.23 -2.23
C CYS A 417 2.81 2.69 -2.43
N TRP A 418 2.96 1.65 -3.25
CA TRP A 418 4.27 1.15 -3.67
C TRP A 418 4.88 2.13 -4.68
N GLY A 419 5.91 2.85 -4.25
CA GLY A 419 6.50 3.94 -5.00
C GLY A 419 7.54 3.48 -6.02
N PRO A 420 8.12 4.41 -6.80
CA PRO A 420 7.98 5.87 -6.70
C PRO A 420 6.70 6.43 -7.36
N ALA A 421 6.30 7.65 -6.98
CA ALA A 421 5.19 8.39 -7.59
C ALA A 421 5.54 9.84 -7.98
N ASN A 422 4.65 10.51 -8.72
CA ASN A 422 4.71 11.95 -8.89
C ASN A 422 4.30 12.69 -7.60
N PRO A 423 4.63 13.99 -7.44
CA PRO A 423 4.19 14.77 -6.30
C PRO A 423 2.66 14.83 -6.18
N LYS A 424 2.16 14.90 -4.94
CA LYS A 424 0.72 14.89 -4.70
C LYS A 424 0.09 16.25 -4.99
N HIS A 425 -0.73 16.31 -6.04
CA HIS A 425 -1.42 17.54 -6.45
C HIS A 425 -2.93 17.56 -6.13
N PHE A 426 -3.51 16.42 -5.78
CA PHE A 426 -4.94 16.29 -5.46
C PHE A 426 -5.14 15.94 -3.98
N LYS A 427 -6.18 16.50 -3.37
CA LYS A 427 -6.51 16.21 -1.97
C LYS A 427 -7.20 14.86 -1.88
N GLN A 428 -6.85 14.07 -0.88
CA GLN A 428 -7.56 12.83 -0.57
C GLN A 428 -8.92 13.16 0.04
N ALA A 429 -10.00 12.56 -0.48
CA ALA A 429 -11.36 12.83 -0.03
C ALA A 429 -11.77 12.07 1.25
N CYS A 430 -10.97 11.09 1.68
CA CYS A 430 -11.22 10.24 2.85
C CYS A 430 -10.69 10.82 4.17
N THR A 431 -10.10 12.02 4.15
CA THR A 431 -9.42 12.63 5.30
C THR A 431 -9.65 14.14 5.35
N SER A 432 -9.69 14.72 6.56
CA SER A 432 -9.56 16.18 6.75
C SER A 432 -8.11 16.66 6.82
N GLN A 433 -7.15 15.73 6.92
CA GLN A 433 -5.72 15.98 7.10
C GLN A 433 -4.92 15.78 5.80
N SER A 434 -5.55 16.00 4.65
CA SER A 434 -4.87 16.00 3.35
C SER A 434 -4.05 17.28 3.14
N LYS A 435 -2.82 17.12 2.65
CA LYS A 435 -1.93 18.21 2.22
C LYS A 435 -1.42 17.94 0.82
N ILE A 436 -1.36 18.97 -0.04
CA ILE A 436 -0.89 18.85 -1.43
C ILE A 436 0.35 19.71 -1.63
N CYS A 437 1.16 19.37 -2.63
CA CYS A 437 2.24 20.23 -3.08
C CYS A 437 1.71 21.29 -4.06
N THR A 438 1.80 22.57 -3.65
CA THR A 438 1.47 23.74 -4.47
C THR A 438 2.71 24.56 -4.73
N PHE A 439 3.04 24.80 -6.01
CA PHE A 439 4.07 25.76 -6.48
C PHE A 439 5.40 25.68 -5.70
N GLY A 440 6.07 24.52 -5.75
CA GLY A 440 7.32 24.21 -5.05
C GLY A 440 8.17 25.39 -4.58
N LYS A 441 7.89 25.91 -3.38
CA LYS A 441 8.80 26.44 -2.34
C LYS A 441 8.06 27.31 -1.32
N TYR A 442 8.43 27.08 -0.07
CA TYR A 442 8.60 28.06 1.01
C TYR A 442 8.53 29.53 0.58
N LEU A 443 7.40 30.17 0.87
CA LEU A 443 7.36 31.59 1.17
C LEU A 443 6.97 31.69 2.65
N GLU A 444 7.88 32.21 3.48
CA GLU A 444 7.49 32.70 4.78
C GLU A 444 6.30 33.65 4.61
N SER A 445 5.21 33.30 5.25
CA SER A 445 3.98 34.06 5.23
C SER A 445 4.18 35.38 5.96
N SER A 446 4.53 36.43 5.23
CA SER A 446 4.12 37.77 5.59
C SER A 446 3.84 38.56 4.31
N ILE A 447 2.62 38.45 3.81
CA ILE A 447 1.79 39.56 3.30
C ILE A 447 0.36 39.00 3.21
N TYR A 448 -0.41 39.20 4.27
CA TYR A 448 -1.85 39.44 4.18
C TYR A 448 -2.10 40.83 4.77
N LEU A 449 -3.14 41.50 4.27
CA LEU A 449 -3.45 42.94 4.33
C LEU A 449 -2.68 43.74 3.26
N MET A 450 -3.29 44.21 2.18
CA MET A 450 -4.51 45.01 2.14
C MET A 450 -5.27 44.77 0.82
N ALA A 451 -6.33 43.97 0.86
CA ALA A 451 -7.41 44.01 -0.13
C ALA A 451 -8.66 44.61 0.52
N ALA A 452 -8.55 45.86 0.96
CA ALA A 452 -9.67 46.70 1.39
C ALA A 452 -9.15 48.13 1.56
N LEU A 453 -9.17 48.94 0.50
CA LEU A 453 -9.22 50.42 0.48
C LEU A 453 -8.89 50.96 -0.93
N VAL A 454 -9.72 50.63 -1.95
CA VAL A 454 -9.75 51.39 -3.23
C VAL A 454 -11.21 51.67 -3.67
N VAL A 455 -12.14 51.74 -2.72
CA VAL A 455 -13.48 52.29 -2.98
C VAL A 455 -13.77 53.33 -1.91
N LEU A 456 -13.08 54.48 -2.01
CA LEU A 456 -13.40 55.75 -1.35
C LEU A 456 -12.39 56.80 -1.83
N ASN A 457 -12.32 57.06 -3.14
CA ASN A 457 -11.66 58.27 -3.69
C ASN A 457 -12.00 58.55 -5.17
N PHE A 458 -13.26 58.35 -5.56
CA PHE A 458 -13.81 58.99 -6.77
C PHE A 458 -15.21 59.53 -6.46
N GLY A 459 -15.28 60.38 -5.43
CA GLY A 459 -16.37 61.33 -5.23
C GLY A 459 -16.03 62.61 -5.98
N ILE A 460 -16.46 62.69 -7.24
CA ILE A 460 -17.01 63.86 -7.92
C ILE A 460 -16.54 65.21 -7.33
N ALA A 461 -15.40 65.69 -7.80
CA ALA A 461 -15.05 67.10 -7.80
C ALA A 461 -15.10 67.59 -9.25
N LEU A 462 -16.30 67.84 -9.76
CA LEU A 462 -16.58 68.62 -10.98
C LEU A 462 -17.98 69.20 -10.84
N ASN A 463 -18.06 70.34 -10.16
CA ASN A 463 -19.14 71.32 -10.28
C ASN A 463 -18.45 72.68 -10.35
N LEU A 464 -18.07 73.07 -11.57
CA LEU A 464 -17.87 74.43 -12.06
C LEU A 464 -17.90 74.37 -13.59
#